data_AF-A0AAN4UVB0-F1
#
_entry.id   AF-A0AAN4UVB0-F1
#
_cell.length_a   1.000
_cell.length_b   1.000
_cell.length_c   1.000
_cell.angle_alpha   90.00
_cell.angle_beta   90.00
_cell.angle_gamma   90.00
#
_symmetry.space_group_name_H-M   'P 1'
#
loop_
_entity.id
_entity.type
_entity.pdbx_description
1 polymer ?
#
loop_
_entity_poly.entity_id
_entity_poly.type
_entity_poly.pdbx_seq_one_letter_code
_entity_poly.pdbx_strand_id
1 'polypeptide(L)' 'MVVCNWVWAALLIVDEIGYLPITTRGANLFFQLVNARYEKGAMILTSNRAVALAEWRGLCAGQGAGM' A
#
# COMPACT_ATOMS: atom_id res chain seq x y z
N MET A 1 -6.48 -15.53 -11.41
CA MET A 1 -5.78 -14.74 -12.44
C MET A 1 -6.48 -13.38 -12.58
N VAL A 2 -6.23 -12.43 -11.66
CA VAL A 2 -6.83 -11.06 -11.71
C VAL A 2 -5.83 -9.94 -11.35
N VAL A 3 -4.59 -10.27 -10.96
CA VAL A 3 -3.61 -9.25 -10.53
C VAL A 3 -2.95 -8.51 -11.72
N CYS A 4 -3.00 -9.09 -12.91
CA CYS A 4 -2.13 -8.68 -14.02
C CYS A 4 -2.38 -7.24 -14.54
N ASN A 5 -3.62 -6.74 -14.64
CA ASN A 5 -3.85 -5.45 -15.34
C ASN A 5 -3.44 -4.18 -14.57
N TRP A 6 -3.21 -4.26 -13.25
CA TRP A 6 -2.99 -3.05 -12.43
C TRP A 6 -1.56 -2.51 -12.51
N VAL A 7 -0.59 -3.35 -12.88
CA VAL A 7 0.82 -2.93 -13.01
C VAL A 7 1.04 -2.16 -14.32
N TRP A 8 0.26 -2.46 -15.36
CA TRP A 8 0.41 -1.83 -16.68
C TRP A 8 -0.48 -0.60 -16.91
N ALA A 9 -1.40 -0.31 -15.98
CA ALA A 9 -2.21 0.90 -16.06
C ALA A 9 -1.35 2.16 -16.00
N ALA A 10 -1.56 3.12 -16.90
CA ALA A 10 -0.85 4.40 -16.89
C ALA A 10 -1.11 5.20 -15.60
N LEU A 11 -2.32 5.07 -15.05
CA LEU A 11 -2.74 5.67 -13.79
C LEU A 11 -3.52 4.65 -12.97
N LEU A 12 -3.09 4.42 -11.72
CA LEU A 12 -3.83 3.61 -10.74
C LEU A 12 -4.34 4.54 -9.63
N ILE A 13 -5.65 4.53 -9.40
CA ILE A 13 -6.28 5.29 -8.32
C ILE A 13 -6.80 4.29 -7.29
N VAL A 14 -6.39 4.44 -6.04
CA VAL A 14 -6.88 3.65 -4.91
C VAL A 14 -7.53 4.61 -3.92
N ASP A 15 -8.82 4.42 -3.69
CA ASP A 15 -9.60 5.24 -2.77
C ASP A 15 -9.82 4.55 -1.42
N GLU A 16 -10.08 5.36 -0.39
CA GLU A 16 -10.39 4.97 0.98
C GLU A 16 -9.38 4.01 1.65
N ILE A 17 -8.09 4.17 1.33
CA ILE A 17 -7.06 3.30 1.93
C ILE A 17 -7.01 3.49 3.46
N GLY A 18 -7.16 2.40 4.21
CA GLY A 18 -7.17 2.41 5.68
C GLY A 18 -8.54 2.43 6.36
N TYR A 19 -9.65 2.25 5.61
CA TYR A 19 -10.97 2.01 6.23
C TYR A 19 -11.07 0.60 6.85
N LEU A 20 -10.61 -0.41 6.12
CA LEU A 20 -10.48 -1.79 6.60
C LEU A 20 -9.11 -2.00 7.28
N PRO A 21 -9.04 -2.73 8.40
CA PRO A 21 -7.77 -3.06 9.03
C PRO A 21 -6.93 -3.87 8.05
N ILE A 22 -5.84 -3.27 7.58
CA ILE A 22 -4.90 -3.93 6.67
C ILE A 22 -4.14 -4.97 7.49
N THR A 23 -4.41 -6.25 7.22
CA THR A 23 -3.59 -7.32 7.78
C THR A 23 -2.14 -7.17 7.32
N THR A 24 -1.17 -7.65 8.11
CA THR A 24 0.26 -7.63 7.74
C THR A 24 0.50 -8.22 6.35
N ARG A 25 -0.26 -9.25 5.97
CA ARG A 25 -0.20 -9.86 4.63
C ARG A 25 -0.72 -8.92 3.54
N GLY A 26 -1.80 -8.19 3.81
CA GLY A 26 -2.33 -7.15 2.91
C GLY A 26 -1.34 -6.00 2.71
N ALA A 27 -0.69 -5.55 3.79
CA ALA A 27 0.35 -4.52 3.73
C ALA A 27 1.54 -4.96 2.86
N ASN A 28 1.99 -6.22 3.00
CA ASN A 28 3.07 -6.77 2.19
C ASN A 28 2.71 -6.83 0.69
N LEU A 29 1.49 -7.25 0.35
CA LEU A 29 1.02 -7.26 -1.05
C LEU A 29 0.90 -5.85 -1.62
N PHE A 30 0.43 -4.90 -0.80
CA PHE A 30 0.38 -3.49 -1.19
C PHE A 30 1.78 -2.93 -1.45
N PHE A 31 2.75 -3.23 -0.58
CA PHE A 31 4.14 -2.83 -0.77
C PHE A 31 4.75 -3.42 -2.04
N GLN A 32 4.46 -4.68 -2.36
CA GLN A 32 4.88 -5.30 -3.63
C GLN A 32 4.27 -4.59 -4.84
N LEU A 33 2.99 -4.20 -4.78
CA LEU A 33 2.32 -3.44 -5.84
C LEU A 33 2.94 -2.05 -6.03
N VAL A 34 3.23 -1.34 -4.93
CA VAL A 34 3.90 -0.03 -4.97
C VAL A 34 5.28 -0.17 -5.58
N ASN A 35 6.09 -1.13 -5.13
CA ASN A 35 7.43 -1.38 -5.69
C ASN A 35 7.37 -1.76 -7.18
N ALA A 36 6.36 -2.53 -7.60
CA ALA A 36 6.19 -2.89 -9.00
C ALA A 36 5.85 -1.67 -9.88
N ARG A 37 5.24 -0.62 -9.32
CA ARG A 37 4.85 0.61 -10.02
C ARG A 37 5.80 1.79 -9.80
N TYR A 38 6.68 1.70 -8.81
CA TYR A 38 7.75 2.65 -8.57
C TYR A 38 8.55 2.86 -9.86
N GLU A 39 8.68 4.12 -10.29
CA GLU A 39 9.30 4.55 -11.56
C GLU A 39 8.61 4.09 -12.87
N LYS A 40 7.55 3.28 -12.82
CA LYS A 40 6.88 2.74 -14.02
C LYS A 40 5.51 3.35 -14.33
N GLY A 41 4.79 3.85 -13.33
CA GLY A 41 3.45 4.42 -13.57
C GLY A 41 2.91 5.22 -12.39
N ALA A 42 2.12 6.25 -12.67
CA ALA A 42 1.58 7.14 -11.64
C ALA A 42 0.56 6.41 -10.75
N MET A 43 0.55 6.72 -9.45
CA MET A 43 -0.38 6.17 -8.48
C MET A 43 -0.94 7.30 -7.63
N ILE A 44 -2.27 7.36 -7.52
CA ILE A 44 -2.97 8.28 -6.61
C ILE A 44 -3.62 7.44 -5.53
N LEU A 45 -3.33 7.78 -4.28
CA LEU A 45 -3.88 7.13 -3.10
C LEU A 45 -4.68 8.17 -2.30
N THR A 46 -5.94 7.90 -2.04
CA THR A 46 -6.79 8.72 -1.18
C THR A 46 -7.15 7.93 0.08
N SER A 47 -7.04 8.57 1.24
CA SER A 47 -7.32 7.99 2.56
C SER A 47 -8.26 8.90 3.33
N ASN A 48 -9.25 8.32 3.98
CA ASN A 48 -10.13 9.03 4.89
C ASN A 48 -9.57 9.14 6.32
N ARG A 49 -8.39 8.56 6.60
CA ARG A 49 -7.74 8.56 7.91
C ARG A 49 -6.26 8.94 7.79
N ALA A 50 -5.85 10.00 8.47
CA ALA A 50 -4.44 10.40 8.60
C ALA A 50 -3.54 9.30 9.22
N VAL A 51 -4.16 8.27 9.83
CA VAL A 51 -3.52 7.10 10.44
C VAL A 51 -2.66 6.30 9.44
N ALA A 52 -3.02 6.29 8.14
CA ALA A 52 -2.33 5.50 7.13
C ALA A 52 -0.82 5.83 7.01
N LEU A 53 -0.39 7.08 7.22
CA LEU A 53 1.03 7.42 7.11
C LEU A 53 1.83 7.02 8.37
N ALA A 54 1.25 7.17 9.56
CA ALA A 54 1.94 6.87 10.83
C ALA A 54 2.00 5.35 11.12
N GLU A 55 0.93 4.62 10.82
CA GLU A 55 0.88 3.16 10.98
C GLU A 55 1.81 2.46 9.99
N TRP A 56 1.91 2.98 8.76
CA TRP A 56 2.83 2.44 7.75
C TRP A 56 4.28 2.75 8.08
N ARG A 57 4.57 3.88 8.73
CA ARG A 57 5.90 4.11 9.33
C ARG A 57 6.23 3.03 10.35
N GLY A 58 5.28 2.60 11.18
CA GLY A 58 5.48 1.49 12.12
C GLY A 58 5.75 0.14 11.45
N LEU A 59 5.05 -0.16 10.35
CA LEU A 59 5.26 -1.37 9.54
C LEU A 59 6.61 -1.36 8.81
N CYS A 60 7.00 -0.23 8.22
CA CYS A 60 8.27 -0.08 7.49
C CYS A 60 9.48 0.10 8.40
N ALA A 61 9.31 0.65 9.60
CA ALA A 61 10.40 0.88 10.57
C ALA A 61 10.83 -0.41 11.29
N GLY A 62 10.18 -1.55 11.04
CA GLY A 62 10.46 -2.79 11.73
C GLY A 62 10.23 -2.63 13.22
N GLN A 63 9.00 -2.86 13.70
CA GLN A 63 8.81 -3.24 15.10
C GLN A 63 9.41 -4.64 15.33
N GLY A 64 10.73 -4.68 15.42
CA GLY A 64 11.49 -5.53 16.32
C GLY A 64 11.90 -4.67 17.50
N ALA A 65 10.97 -4.45 18.43
CA ALA A 65 11.26 -3.94 19.77
C ALA A 65 10.16 -4.45 20.71
N GLY A 66 10.35 -5.67 21.23
CA GLY A 66 9.50 -6.24 22.27
C GLY A 66 8.85 -7.58 21.93
N MET A 67 9.64 -8.57 21.55
CA MET A 67 9.49 -9.98 21.97
C MET A 67 10.78 -10.74 21.70
#